data_AF-A0A2V8NVC5-F1
#
_entry.id   AF-A0A2V8NVC5-F1
#
_cell.length_a   1.000
_cell.length_b   1.000
_cell.length_c   1.000
_cell.angle_alpha   90.00
_cell.angle_beta   90.00
_cell.angle_gamma   90.00
#
_symmetry.space_group_name_H-M   'P 1'
#
loop_
_entity.id
_entity.type
_entity.pdbx_description
1 polymer ?
#
loop_
_entity_poly.entity_id
_entity_poly.type
_entity_poly.pdbx_seq_one_letter_code
_entity_poly.pdbx_strand_id
1 'polypeptide(L)'
;MLKSFMIAALVLAAQKAPSVTEPQKTVQSGIIAGTVAPPADQKISDPVQVILLPPRYTNLWNSDVQKRLDSYWERYKPAFATQKEYFFEVSRMAQKESIDYIVTRMRRDPSSNASDFIKQTSPEGKFEFKNVPFGEYKILAVGRVGDKNVIWQDTVDVHSPIPQFLELKKRLP
;
A
#
# COMPACT_ATOMS: atom_id res chain seq x y z
N MET A 1 0.69 42.75 -70.54
CA MET A 1 0.33 41.49 -71.23
C MET A 1 0.24 40.37 -70.21
N LEU A 2 -0.71 39.46 -70.37
CA LEU A 2 -0.93 38.30 -69.50
C LEU A 2 -0.07 37.12 -69.97
N LYS A 3 0.49 36.32 -69.04
CA LYS A 3 0.62 34.85 -69.18
C LYS A 3 0.92 34.17 -67.84
N SER A 4 -0.07 33.40 -67.37
CA SER A 4 0.09 32.25 -66.46
C SER A 4 0.96 31.17 -67.15
N PHE A 5 1.59 30.14 -66.55
CA PHE A 5 1.39 29.26 -65.38
C PHE A 5 2.78 28.62 -65.02
N MET A 6 3.03 27.72 -64.05
CA MET A 6 2.23 26.90 -63.10
C MET A 6 3.06 26.60 -61.80
N ILE A 7 2.48 25.82 -60.88
CA ILE A 7 2.94 25.31 -59.57
C ILE A 7 4.20 24.41 -59.59
N ALA A 8 5.02 24.50 -58.52
CA ALA A 8 5.66 23.33 -57.89
C ALA A 8 5.72 23.55 -56.37
N ALA A 9 5.11 22.64 -55.58
CA ALA A 9 5.10 22.73 -54.12
C ALA A 9 6.24 21.89 -53.51
N LEU A 10 6.91 22.42 -52.48
CA LEU A 10 7.62 21.59 -51.51
C LEU A 10 7.35 22.11 -50.09
N VAL A 11 7.02 21.20 -49.20
CA VAL A 11 6.60 21.44 -47.81
C VAL A 11 7.54 20.66 -46.89
N LEU A 12 7.69 21.13 -45.65
CA LEU A 12 8.48 20.58 -44.52
C LEU A 12 9.98 20.89 -44.50
N ALA A 13 10.35 21.85 -43.65
CA ALA A 13 11.16 21.57 -42.45
C ALA A 13 10.96 22.69 -41.42
N ALA A 14 9.83 22.70 -40.70
CA ALA A 14 9.67 23.59 -39.56
C ALA A 14 10.66 23.18 -38.46
N GLN A 15 11.60 24.06 -38.14
CA GLN A 15 12.62 23.84 -37.12
C GLN A 15 11.98 23.76 -35.73
N LYS A 16 11.60 22.55 -35.30
CA LYS A 16 11.21 22.30 -33.92
C LYS A 16 12.49 22.25 -33.08
N ALA A 17 12.81 23.37 -32.43
CA ALA A 17 13.89 23.41 -31.45
C ALA A 17 13.69 22.28 -30.42
N PRO A 18 14.77 21.58 -30.00
CA PRO A 18 14.65 20.58 -28.94
C PRO A 18 14.20 21.29 -27.66
N SER A 19 13.02 20.92 -27.17
CA SER A 19 12.55 21.34 -25.86
C SER A 19 13.56 20.88 -24.82
N VAL A 20 14.13 21.84 -24.09
CA VAL A 20 15.02 21.56 -22.95
C VAL A 20 14.20 20.82 -21.91
N THR A 21 14.34 19.49 -21.87
CA THR A 21 13.75 18.67 -20.83
C THR A 21 14.43 19.05 -19.53
N GLU A 22 13.68 19.64 -18.59
CA GLU A 22 14.15 19.76 -17.21
C GLU A 22 14.58 18.37 -16.74
N PRO A 23 15.73 18.22 -16.05
CA PRO A 23 16.16 16.92 -15.56
C PRO A 23 15.08 16.40 -14.60
N GLN A 24 14.37 15.34 -15.02
CA GLN A 24 13.46 14.60 -14.16
C GLN A 24 14.23 14.25 -12.89
N LYS A 25 13.88 14.91 -11.79
CA LYS A 25 14.51 14.71 -10.50
C LYS A 25 14.24 13.26 -10.10
N THR A 26 15.23 12.40 -10.31
CA THR A 26 15.10 10.96 -10.13
C THR A 26 14.76 10.69 -8.68
N VAL A 27 13.50 10.34 -8.43
CA VAL A 27 13.04 9.98 -7.09
C VAL A 27 13.78 8.71 -6.71
N GLN A 28 14.71 8.85 -5.76
CA GLN A 28 15.45 7.71 -5.24
C GLN A 28 14.46 6.69 -4.71
N SER A 29 14.65 5.44 -5.13
CA SER A 29 13.72 4.36 -4.84
C SER A 29 14.44 3.06 -4.59
N GLY A 30 13.79 2.21 -3.80
CA GLY A 30 14.27 0.89 -3.40
C GLY A 30 13.26 -0.21 -3.68
N ILE A 31 13.55 -1.38 -3.14
CA ILE A 31 12.74 -2.58 -3.25
C ILE A 31 12.45 -3.08 -1.84
N ILE A 32 11.19 -3.35 -1.53
CA ILE A 32 10.79 -4.08 -0.31
C ILE A 32 10.30 -5.45 -0.75
N ALA A 33 11.00 -6.50 -0.34
CA ALA A 33 10.59 -7.88 -0.54
C ALA A 33 10.33 -8.53 0.83
N GLY A 34 9.57 -9.61 0.87
CA GLY A 34 9.34 -10.28 2.14
C GLY A 34 8.45 -11.50 2.09
N THR A 35 8.18 -12.04 3.28
CA THR A 35 7.29 -13.17 3.50
C THR A 35 6.29 -12.85 4.61
N VAL A 36 5.08 -13.40 4.48
CA VAL A 36 4.09 -13.43 5.57
C VAL A 36 4.20 -14.78 6.27
N ALA A 37 4.62 -14.77 7.54
CA ALA A 37 4.75 -15.97 8.34
C ALA A 37 3.44 -16.26 9.10
N PRO A 38 2.85 -17.45 8.98
CA PRO A 38 1.66 -17.80 9.75
C PRO A 38 1.97 -17.86 11.26
N PRO A 39 0.98 -17.62 12.12
CA PRO A 39 1.12 -17.87 13.55
C PRO A 39 1.11 -19.38 13.83
N ALA A 40 2.24 -19.90 14.34
CA ALA A 40 2.52 -21.33 14.55
C ALA A 40 2.46 -22.16 13.26
N ASP A 41 2.44 -23.50 13.37
CA ASP A 41 2.47 -24.46 12.23
C ASP A 41 1.19 -24.49 11.37
N GLN A 42 0.36 -23.44 11.47
CA GLN A 42 -0.88 -23.31 10.71
C GLN A 42 -0.59 -22.84 9.29
N LYS A 43 -1.39 -23.29 8.32
CA LYS A 43 -1.27 -22.82 6.94
C LYS A 43 -2.13 -21.59 6.70
N ILE A 44 -1.56 -20.62 5.98
CA ILE A 44 -2.33 -19.53 5.37
C ILE A 44 -3.28 -20.17 4.35
N SER A 45 -4.57 -19.82 4.40
CA SER A 45 -5.60 -20.47 3.61
C SER A 45 -5.77 -19.91 2.20
N ASP A 46 -5.43 -18.63 2.02
CA ASP A 46 -5.67 -17.84 0.81
C ASP A 46 -4.50 -16.86 0.61
N PRO A 47 -4.21 -16.36 -0.60
CA PRO A 47 -3.21 -15.31 -0.81
C PRO A 47 -3.45 -14.11 0.12
N VAL A 48 -2.38 -13.62 0.75
CA VAL A 48 -2.47 -12.52 1.72
C VAL A 48 -2.40 -11.20 0.98
N GLN A 49 -3.34 -10.30 1.27
CA GLN A 49 -3.28 -8.93 0.76
C GLN A 49 -2.21 -8.16 1.54
N VAL A 50 -1.14 -7.75 0.88
CA VAL A 50 -0.07 -6.93 1.47
C VAL A 50 -0.20 -5.49 0.98
N ILE A 51 -0.16 -4.56 1.92
CA ILE A 51 -0.46 -3.14 1.72
C ILE A 51 0.69 -2.34 2.31
N LEU A 52 1.38 -1.60 1.46
CA LEU A 52 2.41 -0.66 1.86
C LEU A 52 1.77 0.74 1.97
N LEU A 53 1.77 1.33 3.16
CA LEU A 53 1.18 2.64 3.43
C LEU A 53 2.26 3.75 3.39
N PRO A 54 2.24 4.64 2.39
CA PRO A 54 2.96 5.90 2.43
C PRO A 54 2.59 6.73 3.68
N PRO A 55 3.48 7.63 4.16
CA PRO A 55 3.28 8.43 5.38
C PRO A 55 1.89 9.09 5.50
N ARG A 56 1.35 9.62 4.39
CA ARG A 56 0.02 10.25 4.36
C ARG A 56 -1.13 9.32 4.74
N TYR A 57 -0.99 8.02 4.47
CA TYR A 57 -1.96 7.00 4.87
C TYR A 57 -1.63 6.37 6.23
N THR A 58 -0.37 6.36 6.66
CA THR A 58 0.01 5.93 8.02
C THR A 58 -0.67 6.79 9.10
N ASN A 59 -0.74 8.11 8.89
CA ASN A 59 -1.45 9.01 9.80
C ASN A 59 -2.98 8.82 9.76
N LEU A 60 -3.54 8.56 8.57
CA LEU A 60 -4.96 8.21 8.41
C LEU A 60 -5.31 6.87 9.10
N TRP A 61 -4.43 5.89 9.02
CA TRP A 61 -4.54 4.59 9.71
C TRP A 61 -4.57 4.75 11.22
N ASN A 62 -3.56 5.40 11.79
CA ASN A 62 -3.48 5.54 13.25
C ASN A 62 -4.72 6.28 13.79
N SER A 63 -5.20 7.32 13.10
CA SER A 63 -6.38 8.11 13.52
C SER A 63 -7.72 7.39 13.31
N ASP A 64 -7.93 6.69 12.19
CA ASP A 64 -9.18 5.96 11.94
C ASP A 64 -9.31 4.69 12.80
N VAL A 65 -8.20 3.97 13.06
CA VAL A 65 -8.17 2.87 14.03
C VAL A 65 -8.52 3.37 15.43
N GLN A 66 -7.87 4.45 15.91
CA GLN A 66 -8.17 4.99 17.24
C GLN A 66 -9.65 5.40 17.37
N LYS A 67 -10.17 6.15 16.40
CA LYS A 67 -11.58 6.56 16.37
C LYS A 67 -12.55 5.38 16.42
N ARG A 68 -12.24 4.27 15.74
CA ARG A 68 -13.05 3.04 15.82
C ARG A 68 -12.95 2.39 17.19
N LEU A 69 -11.75 2.28 17.75
CA LEU A 69 -11.53 1.75 19.10
C LEU A 69 -12.29 2.57 20.15
N ASP A 70 -12.30 3.90 20.08
CA ASP A 70 -13.05 4.77 20.99
C ASP A 70 -14.56 4.55 20.84
N SER A 71 -15.06 4.52 19.59
CA SER A 71 -16.48 4.27 19.30
C SER A 71 -16.95 2.89 19.77
N TYR A 72 -16.09 1.89 19.62
CA TYR A 72 -16.33 0.52 20.07
C TYR A 72 -16.19 0.38 21.59
N TRP A 73 -15.27 1.11 22.22
CA TRP A 73 -15.14 1.16 23.67
C TRP A 73 -16.48 1.55 24.28
N GLU A 74 -17.05 2.69 23.89
CA GLU A 74 -18.37 3.14 24.34
C GLU A 74 -19.49 2.12 24.06
N ARG A 75 -19.50 1.51 22.87
CA ARG A 75 -20.52 0.54 22.47
C ARG A 75 -20.48 -0.77 23.25
N TYR A 76 -19.28 -1.26 23.59
CA TYR A 76 -19.06 -2.62 24.10
C TYR A 76 -18.61 -2.67 25.57
N LYS A 77 -18.57 -1.54 26.32
CA LYS A 77 -18.25 -1.51 27.76
C LYS A 77 -18.92 -2.64 28.59
N PRO A 78 -20.22 -2.94 28.43
CA PRO A 78 -20.87 -3.97 29.25
C PRO A 78 -20.33 -5.38 28.94
N ALA A 79 -19.95 -5.66 27.69
CA ALA A 79 -19.37 -6.94 27.29
C ALA A 79 -17.92 -7.09 27.75
N PHE A 80 -17.13 -6.01 27.76
CA PHE A 80 -15.75 -6.04 28.26
C PHE A 80 -15.66 -6.26 29.78
N ALA A 81 -16.68 -5.87 30.54
CA ALA A 81 -16.75 -6.14 31.98
C ALA A 81 -16.88 -7.65 32.29
N THR A 82 -17.53 -8.43 31.42
CA THR A 82 -17.77 -9.87 31.60
C THR A 82 -16.82 -10.76 30.79
N GLN A 83 -16.32 -10.27 29.65
CA GLN A 83 -15.52 -11.05 28.70
C GLN A 83 -14.37 -10.20 28.14
N LYS A 84 -13.26 -10.15 28.86
CA LYS A 84 -12.10 -9.29 28.54
C LYS A 84 -11.46 -9.64 27.19
N GLU A 85 -11.49 -10.91 26.83
CA GLU A 85 -10.92 -11.46 25.60
C GLU A 85 -11.62 -10.90 24.34
N TYR A 86 -12.88 -10.47 24.48
CA TYR A 86 -13.64 -9.83 23.41
C TYR A 86 -12.99 -8.53 22.91
N PHE A 87 -12.20 -7.86 23.77
CA PHE A 87 -11.38 -6.70 23.36
C PHE A 87 -10.44 -7.03 22.19
N PHE A 88 -9.87 -8.24 22.13
CA PHE A 88 -8.98 -8.65 21.04
C PHE A 88 -9.72 -8.90 19.72
N GLU A 89 -11.02 -9.22 19.78
CA GLU A 89 -11.87 -9.37 18.58
C GLU A 89 -12.30 -8.00 18.06
N VAL A 90 -12.79 -7.16 18.96
CA VAL A 90 -13.22 -5.78 18.66
C VAL A 90 -12.04 -4.93 18.15
N SER A 91 -10.84 -5.11 18.71
CA SER A 91 -9.62 -4.45 18.20
C SER A 91 -9.23 -4.89 16.79
N ARG A 92 -9.39 -6.19 16.48
CA ARG A 92 -9.14 -6.76 15.16
C ARG A 92 -10.17 -6.29 14.13
N MET A 93 -11.42 -6.12 14.56
CA MET A 93 -12.50 -5.54 13.76
C MET A 93 -12.19 -4.06 13.41
N ALA A 94 -11.76 -3.26 14.39
CA ALA A 94 -11.38 -1.86 14.18
C ALA A 94 -10.23 -1.72 13.17
N GLN A 95 -9.20 -2.56 13.32
CA GLN A 95 -8.10 -2.65 12.36
C GLN A 95 -8.63 -3.04 10.97
N LYS A 96 -9.37 -4.15 10.83
CA LYS A 96 -9.86 -4.61 9.51
C LYS A 96 -10.67 -3.54 8.79
N GLU A 97 -11.67 -2.94 9.45
CA GLU A 97 -12.51 -1.92 8.82
C GLU A 97 -11.71 -0.67 8.41
N SER A 98 -10.67 -0.32 9.17
CA SER A 98 -9.79 0.79 8.82
C SER A 98 -8.90 0.45 7.61
N ILE A 99 -8.50 -0.83 7.44
CA ILE A 99 -7.78 -1.28 6.23
C ILE A 99 -8.70 -1.16 5.02
N ASP A 100 -9.94 -1.64 5.12
CA ASP A 100 -10.93 -1.56 4.04
C ASP A 100 -11.18 -0.10 3.62
N TYR A 101 -11.27 0.82 4.61
CA TYR A 101 -11.41 2.25 4.37
C TYR A 101 -10.18 2.86 3.65
N ILE A 102 -8.96 2.54 4.09
CA ILE A 102 -7.73 3.11 3.52
C ILE A 102 -7.42 2.55 2.15
N VAL A 103 -7.60 1.25 1.93
CA VAL A 103 -7.52 0.63 0.60
C VAL A 103 -8.51 1.29 -0.36
N THR A 104 -9.72 1.61 0.10
CA THR A 104 -10.72 2.35 -0.68
C THR A 104 -10.27 3.78 -0.98
N ARG A 105 -9.61 4.47 -0.04
CA ARG A 105 -9.03 5.81 -0.25
C ARG A 105 -7.86 5.79 -1.22
N MET A 106 -6.93 4.85 -1.09
CA MET A 106 -5.79 4.66 -1.98
C MET A 106 -6.25 4.41 -3.42
N ARG A 107 -7.19 3.49 -3.62
CA ARG A 107 -7.76 3.18 -4.95
C ARG A 107 -8.51 4.34 -5.62
N ARG A 108 -8.85 5.39 -4.86
CA ARG A 108 -9.55 6.60 -5.34
C ARG A 108 -8.63 7.82 -5.43
N ASP A 109 -7.36 7.73 -5.04
CA ASP A 109 -6.40 8.84 -5.09
C ASP A 109 -5.73 8.87 -6.48
N PRO A 110 -6.02 9.86 -7.34
CA PRO A 110 -5.42 9.94 -8.67
C PRO A 110 -3.92 10.27 -8.64
N SER A 111 -3.39 10.75 -7.51
CA SER A 111 -1.95 10.99 -7.33
C SER A 111 -1.17 9.72 -6.97
N SER A 112 -1.86 8.59 -6.78
CA SER A 112 -1.26 7.32 -6.36
C SER A 112 -1.75 6.17 -7.21
N ASN A 113 -0.85 5.48 -7.90
CA ASN A 113 -1.18 4.17 -8.44
C ASN A 113 -1.30 3.17 -7.28
N ALA A 114 -2.52 2.93 -6.80
CA ALA A 114 -2.77 2.01 -5.68
C ALA A 114 -2.29 0.58 -5.95
N SER A 115 -2.15 0.17 -7.22
CA SER A 115 -1.62 -1.15 -7.57
C SER A 115 -0.12 -1.30 -7.32
N ASP A 116 0.62 -0.20 -7.17
CA ASP A 116 2.04 -0.22 -6.78
C ASP A 116 2.22 -0.43 -5.27
N PHE A 117 1.20 -0.12 -4.48
CA PHE A 117 1.22 -0.17 -3.01
C PHE A 117 0.33 -1.26 -2.40
N ILE A 118 -0.42 -2.01 -3.22
CA ILE A 118 -1.30 -3.11 -2.79
C ILE A 118 -1.03 -4.32 -3.67
N LYS A 119 -0.53 -5.40 -3.06
CA LYS A 119 -0.20 -6.67 -3.72
C LYS A 119 -0.94 -7.83 -3.05
N GLN A 120 -0.92 -8.99 -3.71
CA GLN A 120 -1.24 -10.29 -3.10
C GLN A 120 0.06 -11.08 -2.97
N THR A 121 0.19 -11.94 -1.96
CA THR A 121 1.33 -12.84 -1.87
C THR A 121 1.31 -13.92 -2.95
N SER A 122 2.47 -14.52 -3.22
CA SER A 122 2.54 -15.84 -3.82
C SER A 122 1.93 -16.91 -2.90
N PRO A 123 1.71 -18.16 -3.38
CA PRO A 123 1.25 -19.28 -2.55
C PRO A 123 2.18 -19.60 -1.38
N GLU A 124 3.48 -19.28 -1.50
CA GLU A 124 4.49 -19.44 -0.44
C GLU A 124 4.54 -18.23 0.52
N GLY A 125 3.55 -17.33 0.46
CA GLY A 125 3.46 -16.14 1.32
C GLY A 125 4.43 -15.02 0.96
N LYS A 126 5.08 -15.05 -0.22
CA LYS A 126 6.10 -14.06 -0.62
C LYS A 126 5.45 -12.82 -1.26
N PHE A 127 6.02 -11.63 -1.05
CA PHE A 127 5.60 -10.39 -1.70
C PHE A 127 6.80 -9.53 -2.11
N GLU A 128 6.56 -8.61 -3.05
CA GLU A 128 7.57 -7.67 -3.55
C GLU A 128 6.93 -6.35 -4.00
N PHE A 129 7.52 -5.23 -3.56
CA PHE A 129 7.23 -3.87 -3.99
C PHE A 129 8.50 -3.29 -4.64
N LYS A 130 8.38 -2.79 -5.88
CA LYS A 130 9.48 -2.19 -6.65
C LYS A 130 9.27 -0.69 -6.79
N ASN A 131 10.36 0.04 -7.04
CA ASN A 131 10.34 1.49 -7.26
C ASN A 131 9.69 2.25 -6.08
N VAL A 132 9.82 1.72 -4.86
CA VAL A 132 9.27 2.36 -3.66
C VAL A 132 10.11 3.60 -3.36
N PRO A 133 9.54 4.82 -3.37
CA PRO A 133 10.30 6.03 -3.03
C PRO A 133 10.96 5.92 -1.66
N PHE A 134 12.05 6.64 -1.43
CA PHE A 134 12.68 6.64 -0.12
C PHE A 134 11.80 7.29 0.97
N GLY A 135 11.86 6.73 2.18
CA GLY A 135 11.12 7.17 3.37
C GLY A 135 10.53 6.03 4.20
N GLU A 136 9.86 6.40 5.29
CA GLU A 136 9.22 5.47 6.22
C GLU A 136 7.82 5.06 5.74
N TYR A 137 7.53 3.76 5.77
CA TYR A 137 6.25 3.15 5.41
C TYR A 137 5.76 2.24 6.52
N LYS A 138 4.44 2.22 6.73
CA LYS A 138 3.79 1.15 7.51
C LYS A 138 3.38 0.05 6.54
N ILE A 139 3.80 -1.18 6.80
CA ILE A 139 3.36 -2.36 6.03
C ILE A 139 2.29 -3.10 6.82
N LEU A 140 1.16 -3.39 6.17
CA LEU A 140 0.06 -4.18 6.70
C LEU A 140 -0.11 -5.42 5.81
N ALA A 141 -0.44 -6.56 6.39
CA ALA A 141 -0.89 -7.72 5.64
C ALA A 141 -2.19 -8.26 6.24
N VAL A 142 -3.14 -8.66 5.39
CA VAL A 142 -4.45 -9.19 5.78
C VAL A 142 -4.69 -10.51 5.06
N GLY A 143 -4.98 -11.56 5.82
CA GLY A 143 -5.18 -12.90 5.29
C GLY A 143 -5.94 -13.79 6.25
N ARG A 144 -6.15 -15.03 5.83
CA ARG A 144 -6.91 -16.03 6.59
C ARG A 144 -6.00 -17.18 7.02
N VAL A 145 -6.10 -17.58 8.28
CA VAL A 145 -5.35 -18.73 8.84
C VAL A 145 -6.37 -19.61 9.55
N GLY A 146 -6.64 -20.78 8.98
CA GLY A 146 -7.87 -21.53 9.31
C GLY A 146 -9.09 -20.64 9.06
N ASP A 147 -10.02 -20.59 10.01
CA ASP A 147 -11.21 -19.73 9.91
C ASP A 147 -11.07 -18.34 10.52
N LYS A 148 -9.84 -17.93 10.86
CA LYS A 148 -9.58 -16.64 11.52
C LYS A 148 -8.90 -15.66 10.56
N ASN A 149 -9.48 -14.46 10.46
CA ASN A 149 -8.79 -13.31 9.88
C ASN A 149 -7.58 -12.97 10.76
N VAL A 150 -6.42 -12.79 10.14
CA VAL A 150 -5.18 -12.38 10.79
C VAL A 150 -4.68 -11.10 10.11
N ILE A 151 -4.20 -10.17 10.93
CA ILE A 151 -3.58 -8.93 10.49
C ILE A 151 -2.13 -8.97 11.00
N TRP A 152 -1.19 -8.77 10.09
CA TRP A 152 0.21 -8.53 10.39
C TRP A 152 0.51 -7.05 10.14
N GLN A 153 1.41 -6.46 10.92
CA GLN A 153 1.82 -5.08 10.75
C GLN A 153 3.28 -4.89 11.16
N ASP A 154 3.99 -4.05 10.41
CA ASP A 154 5.33 -3.58 10.76
C ASP A 154 5.60 -2.18 10.19
N THR A 155 6.77 -1.62 10.49
CA THR A 155 7.30 -0.40 9.87
C THR A 155 8.58 -0.75 9.09
N VAL A 156 8.79 -0.10 7.95
CA VAL A 156 9.98 -0.24 7.12
C VAL A 156 10.43 1.14 6.62
N ASP A 157 11.72 1.43 6.73
CA ASP A 157 12.32 2.68 6.25
C ASP A 157 13.19 2.41 5.02
N VAL A 158 12.77 2.92 3.86
CA VAL A 158 13.46 2.72 2.59
C VAL A 158 14.47 3.85 2.39
N HIS A 159 15.75 3.55 2.58
CA HIS A 159 16.84 4.55 2.49
C HIS A 159 17.98 4.09 1.56
N SER A 160 17.74 3.06 0.75
CA SER A 160 18.74 2.41 -0.10
C SER A 160 18.09 1.75 -1.32
N PRO A 161 18.76 1.68 -2.49
CA PRO A 161 18.29 0.88 -3.63
C PRO A 161 18.47 -0.63 -3.39
N ILE A 162 19.21 -1.04 -2.36
CA ILE A 162 19.40 -2.46 -2.01
C ILE A 162 18.06 -3.03 -1.51
N PRO A 163 17.62 -4.21 -1.99
CA PRO A 163 16.39 -4.83 -1.53
C PRO A 163 16.38 -5.06 -0.02
N GLN A 164 15.35 -4.55 0.64
CA GLN A 164 15.08 -4.79 2.06
C GLN A 164 14.17 -6.00 2.20
N PHE A 165 14.58 -6.97 3.02
CA PHE A 165 13.83 -8.20 3.24
C PHE A 165 13.11 -8.16 4.59
N LEU A 166 11.78 -8.35 4.56
CA LEU A 166 10.91 -8.36 5.74
C LEU A 166 10.30 -9.74 5.98
N GLU A 167 10.23 -10.16 7.24
CA GLU A 167 9.48 -11.35 7.65
C GLU A 167 8.33 -10.90 8.56
N LEU A 168 7.13 -10.79 7.99
CA LEU A 168 5.94 -10.33 8.70
C LEU A 168 5.43 -11.43 9.62
N LYS A 169 5.83 -11.37 10.89
CA LYS A 169 5.36 -12.24 11.97
C LYS A 169 4.23 -11.58 12.74
N LYS A 170 3.24 -12.37 13.16
CA LYS A 170 2.24 -11.89 14.11
C LYS A 170 2.92 -11.65 15.45
N ARG A 171 3.17 -10.39 15.80
CA ARG A 171 3.58 -10.00 17.14
C ARG A 171 2.42 -10.34 18.09
N LEU A 172 2.70 -11.08 19.16
CA LEU A 172 1.73 -11.31 20.22
C LEU A 172 1.43 -9.97 20.91
N PRO A 173 0.16 -9.69 21.28
CA PRO A 173 -0.15 -8.61 22.22
C PRO A 173 0.34 -8.95 23.63
#